data_AF-A0AAV5JIQ8-F1
#
_entry.id   AF-A0AAV5JIQ8-F1
#
_cell.length_a   1.000
_cell.length_b   1.000
_cell.length_c   1.000
_cell.angle_alpha   90.00
_cell.angle_beta   90.00
_cell.angle_gamma   90.00
#
_symmetry.space_group_name_H-M   'P 1'
#
loop_
_entity.id
_entity.type
_entity.pdbx_description
1 polymer ?
#
loop_
_entity_poly.entity_id
_entity_poly.type
_entity_poly.pdbx_seq_one_letter_code
_entity_poly.pdbx_strand_id
1 'polypeptide(L)'
;MYEKINDPRVDKEQFEVLVEYWRSEKGEKISKQNKENRLKLEEPRCLGTKTFAQFVNEKESSVEGRKLSRAELYIQSRTKKDGGPVSEKASQVMEQLKNYMSESTSSANALEESTSWQDDVFSKVKGSDKKGRVRCLGKVPTSKKSVPSTSANGNVEERLSEVENMLSGLMQLVKARFLDENITNILQAANQLGAANQLGTTNRLDREVNFFCSTITT
;
A
#
# COMPACT_ATOMS: atom_id res chain seq x y z
N MET A 1 -3.15 -24.32 48.86
CA MET A 1 -1.93 -25.10 48.60
C MET A 1 -2.08 -25.70 47.20
N TYR A 2 -1.14 -25.48 46.28
CA TYR A 2 -1.14 -26.18 44.98
C TYR A 2 -0.71 -27.63 45.19
N GLU A 3 -1.21 -28.55 44.35
CA GLU A 3 -0.67 -29.90 44.30
C GLU A 3 0.82 -29.85 43.96
N LYS A 4 1.64 -30.61 44.68
CA LYS A 4 3.08 -30.70 44.40
C LYS A 4 3.26 -31.25 42.99
N ILE A 5 3.87 -30.46 42.10
CA ILE A 5 4.23 -30.93 40.77
C ILE A 5 5.31 -32.01 40.90
N ASN A 6 5.00 -33.18 40.33
CA ASN A 6 5.90 -34.33 40.26
C ASN A 6 6.41 -34.60 38.82
N ASP A 7 6.26 -33.65 37.89
CA ASP A 7 6.82 -33.78 36.55
C ASP A 7 8.34 -33.53 36.58
N PRO A 8 9.18 -34.50 36.19
CA PRO A 8 10.63 -34.37 36.22
C PRO A 8 11.18 -33.32 35.24
N ARG A 9 10.37 -32.82 34.30
CA ARG A 9 10.77 -31.80 33.32
C ARG A 9 10.61 -30.37 33.84
N VAL A 10 9.96 -30.20 35.00
CA VAL A 10 9.62 -28.89 35.55
C VAL A 10 10.48 -28.62 36.77
N ASP A 11 11.23 -27.51 36.72
CA ASP A 11 11.92 -26.99 37.89
C ASP A 11 10.90 -26.48 38.91
N LYS A 12 10.96 -27.04 40.13
CA LYS A 12 9.95 -26.80 41.16
C LYS A 12 10.01 -25.37 41.70
N GLU A 13 11.21 -24.85 41.92
CA GLU A 13 11.43 -23.52 42.48
C GLU A 13 10.95 -22.45 41.48
N GLN A 14 11.30 -22.60 40.21
CA GLN A 14 10.83 -21.69 39.15
C GLN A 14 9.30 -21.74 38.99
N PHE A 15 8.70 -22.93 39.10
CA PHE A 15 7.26 -23.07 39.01
C PHE A 15 6.54 -22.39 40.18
N GLU A 16 7.02 -22.55 41.41
CA GLU A 16 6.44 -21.91 42.59
C GLU A 16 6.47 -20.38 42.45
N VAL A 17 7.62 -19.81 42.07
CA VAL A 17 7.76 -18.36 41.80
C VAL A 17 6.80 -17.88 40.72
N LEU A 18 6.62 -18.66 39.65
CA LEU A 18 5.69 -18.32 38.57
C LEU A 18 4.24 -18.30 39.06
N VAL A 19 3.84 -19.27 39.87
CA VAL A 19 2.47 -19.34 40.43
C VAL A 19 2.21 -18.20 41.38
N GLU A 20 3.17 -17.87 42.26
CA GLU A 20 3.08 -16.71 43.15
C GLU A 20 2.93 -15.41 42.35
N TYR A 21 3.73 -15.22 41.29
CA TYR A 21 3.62 -14.06 40.41
C TYR A 21 2.23 -13.91 39.78
N TRP A 22 1.67 -14.98 39.21
CA TRP A 22 0.35 -14.91 38.57
C TRP A 22 -0.81 -14.74 39.56
N ARG A 23 -0.62 -15.12 40.83
CA ARG A 23 -1.57 -14.86 41.92
C ARG A 23 -1.40 -13.50 42.57
N SER A 24 -0.30 -12.80 42.33
CA SER A 24 -0.13 -11.43 42.78
C SER A 24 -1.17 -10.51 42.12
N GLU A 25 -1.48 -9.40 42.78
CA GLU A 25 -2.39 -8.37 42.26
C GLU A 25 -1.95 -7.87 40.86
N LYS A 26 -0.64 -7.77 40.63
CA LYS A 26 -0.06 -7.39 39.32
C LYS A 26 -0.41 -8.42 38.25
N GLY A 27 -0.22 -9.71 38.54
CA GLY A 27 -0.52 -10.82 37.63
C GLY A 27 -2.01 -10.91 37.29
N GLU A 28 -2.87 -10.75 38.30
CA GLU A 28 -4.32 -10.74 38.15
C GLU A 28 -4.80 -9.56 37.27
N LYS A 29 -4.29 -8.35 37.54
CA LYS A 29 -4.62 -7.15 36.76
C LYS A 29 -4.25 -7.32 35.29
N ILE A 30 -3.04 -7.82 35.00
CA ILE A 30 -2.60 -8.09 33.63
C ILE A 30 -3.50 -9.14 32.97
N SER A 31 -3.86 -10.20 33.69
CA SER A 31 -4.71 -11.28 33.17
C SER A 31 -6.12 -10.79 32.82
N LYS A 32 -6.73 -9.99 33.69
CA LYS A 32 -8.04 -9.37 33.45
C LYS A 32 -8.00 -8.45 32.24
N GLN A 33 -6.99 -7.58 32.16
CA GLN A 33 -6.82 -6.66 31.04
C GLN A 33 -6.59 -7.41 29.72
N ASN A 34 -5.77 -8.47 29.71
CA ASN A 34 -5.54 -9.28 28.52
C ASN A 34 -6.82 -9.99 28.06
N LYS A 35 -7.66 -10.47 28.99
CA LYS A 35 -8.97 -11.06 28.68
C LYS A 35 -9.88 -10.03 28.01
N GLU A 36 -9.99 -8.83 28.57
CA GLU A 36 -10.77 -7.72 27.99
C GLU A 36 -10.25 -7.30 26.61
N ASN A 37 -8.93 -7.20 26.45
CA ASN A 37 -8.31 -6.87 25.16
C ASN A 37 -8.55 -7.95 24.10
N ARG A 38 -8.51 -9.22 24.50
CA ARG A 38 -8.81 -10.35 23.60
C ARG A 38 -10.26 -10.33 23.12
N LEU A 39 -11.20 -9.92 23.98
CA LEU A 39 -12.61 -9.78 23.59
C LEU A 39 -12.86 -8.67 22.56
N LYS A 40 -11.99 -7.65 22.51
CA LYS A 40 -12.05 -6.58 21.50
C LYS A 40 -11.51 -6.99 20.13
N LEU A 41 -10.94 -8.19 19.99
CA LEU A 41 -10.42 -8.68 18.72
C LEU A 41 -11.55 -9.32 17.89
N GLU A 42 -12.13 -8.53 16.99
CA GLU A 42 -13.30 -8.92 16.18
C GLU A 42 -12.96 -9.87 15.02
N GLU A 43 -11.71 -9.84 14.53
CA GLU A 43 -11.26 -10.54 13.33
C GLU A 43 -9.99 -11.40 13.61
N PRO A 44 -10.07 -12.39 14.52
CA PRO A 44 -8.91 -13.23 14.85
C PRO A 44 -8.51 -14.12 13.66
N ARG A 45 -7.21 -14.46 13.57
CA ARG A 45 -6.72 -15.40 12.55
C ARG A 45 -6.97 -16.85 12.95
N CYS A 46 -7.19 -17.72 11.97
CA CYS A 46 -7.42 -19.16 12.13
C CYS A 46 -6.21 -20.02 11.73
N LEU A 47 -4.98 -19.59 12.06
CA LEU A 47 -3.75 -20.29 11.67
C LEU A 47 -3.19 -21.26 12.74
N GLY A 48 -3.80 -21.29 13.93
CA GLY A 48 -3.28 -22.04 15.06
C GLY A 48 -1.89 -21.55 15.49
N THR A 49 -0.97 -22.48 15.74
CA THR A 49 0.41 -22.19 16.18
C THR A 49 1.30 -21.64 15.05
N LYS A 50 0.84 -21.64 13.79
CA LYS A 50 1.64 -21.16 12.67
C LYS A 50 1.78 -19.64 12.69
N THR A 51 3.02 -19.17 12.51
CA THR A 51 3.28 -17.76 12.30
C THR A 51 2.71 -17.31 10.95
N PHE A 52 2.42 -16.02 10.81
CA PHE A 52 1.91 -15.50 9.55
C PHE A 52 2.92 -15.65 8.40
N ALA A 53 4.23 -15.48 8.69
CA ALA A 53 5.29 -15.65 7.70
C ALA A 53 5.40 -17.10 7.19
N GLN A 54 5.34 -18.09 8.10
CA GLN A 54 5.29 -19.50 7.72
C GLN A 54 4.07 -19.81 6.85
N PHE A 55 2.90 -19.30 7.25
CA PHE A 55 1.67 -19.47 6.47
C PHE A 55 1.79 -18.91 5.05
N VAL A 56 2.33 -17.70 4.88
CA VAL A 56 2.54 -17.11 3.56
C VAL A 56 3.47 -17.99 2.72
N ASN A 57 4.63 -18.36 3.28
CA ASN A 57 5.61 -19.19 2.60
C ASN A 57 5.05 -20.55 2.16
N GLU A 58 4.29 -21.23 3.04
CA GLU A 58 3.62 -22.48 2.70
C GLU A 58 2.61 -22.30 1.56
N LYS A 59 1.84 -21.21 1.58
CA LYS A 59 0.82 -20.96 0.57
C LYS A 59 1.41 -20.59 -0.78
N GLU A 60 2.40 -19.70 -0.82
CA GLU A 60 3.10 -19.35 -2.06
C GLU A 60 3.81 -20.57 -2.65
N SER A 61 4.45 -21.41 -1.82
CA SER A 61 5.06 -22.67 -2.28
C SER A 61 4.04 -23.64 -2.86
N SER A 62 2.81 -23.66 -2.35
CA SER A 62 1.75 -24.56 -2.84
C SER A 62 1.08 -24.10 -4.14
N VAL A 63 1.14 -22.80 -4.46
CA VAL A 63 0.53 -22.20 -5.66
C VAL A 63 1.64 -21.89 -6.67
N GLU A 64 2.49 -22.88 -6.98
CA GLU A 64 3.57 -22.78 -7.98
C GLU A 64 4.55 -21.61 -7.76
N GLY A 65 4.71 -21.15 -6.52
CA GLY A 65 5.57 -20.00 -6.19
C GLY A 65 4.94 -18.64 -6.50
N ARG A 66 3.65 -18.58 -6.85
CA ARG A 66 2.94 -17.31 -7.06
C ARG A 66 2.78 -16.57 -5.73
N LYS A 67 3.19 -15.31 -5.74
CA LYS A 67 2.93 -14.37 -4.65
C LYS A 67 1.42 -14.14 -4.49
N LEU A 68 0.94 -14.23 -3.25
CA LEU A 68 -0.47 -13.98 -2.94
C LEU A 68 -0.72 -12.51 -2.64
N SER A 69 -1.86 -11.99 -3.10
CA SER A 69 -2.29 -10.64 -2.78
C SER A 69 -2.68 -10.53 -1.29
N ARG A 70 -2.70 -9.31 -0.74
CA ARG A 70 -3.11 -9.11 0.65
C ARG A 70 -4.57 -9.49 0.91
N ALA A 71 -5.42 -9.33 -0.11
CA ALA A 71 -6.82 -9.73 -0.06
C ALA A 71 -6.94 -11.26 0.03
N GLU A 72 -6.20 -11.99 -0.81
CA GLU A 72 -6.14 -13.46 -0.78
C GLU A 72 -5.60 -13.96 0.56
N LEU A 73 -4.49 -13.39 1.05
CA LEU A 73 -3.91 -13.73 2.33
C LEU A 73 -4.87 -13.46 3.50
N TYR A 74 -5.65 -12.37 3.43
CA TYR A 74 -6.67 -12.10 4.43
C TYR A 74 -7.73 -13.20 4.44
N ILE A 75 -8.35 -13.48 3.30
CA ILE A 75 -9.40 -14.50 3.17
C ILE A 75 -8.89 -15.83 3.72
N GLN A 76 -7.77 -16.34 3.20
CA GLN A 76 -7.27 -17.66 3.57
C GLN A 76 -6.93 -17.79 5.07
N SER A 77 -6.44 -16.72 5.71
CA SER A 77 -6.06 -16.77 7.12
C SER A 77 -7.21 -16.55 8.11
N ARG A 78 -8.40 -16.15 7.61
CA ARG A 78 -9.63 -16.00 8.40
C ARG A 78 -10.69 -17.04 8.05
N THR A 79 -10.39 -17.93 7.11
CA THR A 79 -11.15 -19.15 6.83
C THR A 79 -10.80 -20.24 7.83
N LYS A 80 -11.82 -20.86 8.43
CA LYS A 80 -11.67 -22.03 9.31
C LYS A 80 -11.36 -23.30 8.51
N LYS A 81 -11.02 -24.39 9.20
CA LYS A 81 -10.87 -25.72 8.56
C LYS A 81 -12.16 -26.19 7.88
N ASP A 82 -13.31 -25.80 8.42
CA ASP A 82 -14.65 -26.13 7.88
C ASP A 82 -15.03 -25.28 6.66
N GLY A 83 -14.15 -24.39 6.19
CA GLY A 83 -14.39 -23.48 5.06
C GLY A 83 -15.19 -22.21 5.40
N GLY A 84 -15.81 -22.15 6.59
CA GLY A 84 -16.55 -20.98 7.06
C GLY A 84 -15.67 -19.84 7.58
N PRO A 85 -16.20 -18.60 7.67
CA PRO A 85 -15.50 -17.45 8.22
C PRO A 85 -15.36 -17.54 9.75
N VAL A 86 -14.34 -16.86 10.30
CA VAL A 86 -14.07 -16.82 11.74
C VAL A 86 -15.14 -16.09 12.56
N SER A 87 -15.65 -14.98 12.04
CA SER A 87 -16.63 -14.10 12.66
C SER A 87 -17.51 -13.46 11.59
N GLU A 88 -18.67 -12.93 11.99
CA GLU A 88 -19.58 -12.22 11.08
C GLU A 88 -18.90 -11.03 10.41
N LYS A 89 -18.16 -10.22 11.18
CA LYS A 89 -17.40 -9.08 10.65
C LYS A 89 -16.34 -9.51 9.64
N ALA A 90 -15.62 -10.61 9.91
CA ALA A 90 -14.69 -11.16 8.95
C ALA A 90 -15.40 -11.67 7.69
N SER A 91 -16.59 -12.25 7.81
CA SER A 91 -17.42 -12.67 6.67
C SER A 91 -17.74 -11.50 5.75
N GLN A 92 -18.24 -10.38 6.31
CA GLN A 92 -18.54 -9.17 5.55
C GLN A 92 -17.32 -8.63 4.81
N VAL A 93 -16.16 -8.57 5.49
CA VAL A 93 -14.91 -8.13 4.86
C VAL A 93 -14.47 -9.10 3.76
N MET A 94 -14.58 -10.42 3.98
CA MET A 94 -14.23 -11.42 2.97
C MET A 94 -15.11 -11.32 1.73
N GLU A 95 -16.40 -11.04 1.89
CA GLU A 95 -17.34 -10.84 0.79
C GLU A 95 -16.99 -9.57 -0.01
N GLN A 96 -16.77 -8.45 0.66
CA GLN A 96 -16.33 -7.20 0.02
C GLN A 96 -15.03 -7.40 -0.77
N LEU A 97 -14.04 -8.09 -0.19
CA LEU A 97 -12.78 -8.39 -0.87
C LEU A 97 -13.01 -9.25 -2.12
N LYS A 98 -13.87 -10.26 -2.05
CA LYS A 98 -14.20 -11.11 -3.22
C LYS A 98 -14.84 -10.30 -4.35
N ASN A 99 -15.78 -9.41 -4.02
CA ASN A 99 -16.45 -8.56 -5.00
C ASN A 99 -15.45 -7.66 -5.75
N TYR A 100 -14.58 -6.95 -5.00
CA TYR A 100 -13.55 -6.12 -5.61
C TYR A 100 -12.55 -6.92 -6.47
N MET A 101 -12.19 -8.14 -6.05
CA MET A 101 -11.30 -9.00 -6.84
C MET A 101 -11.95 -9.45 -8.15
N SER A 102 -13.26 -9.77 -8.15
CA SER A 102 -13.98 -10.10 -9.38
C SER A 102 -14.09 -8.91 -10.33
N GLU A 103 -14.42 -7.71 -9.82
CA GLU A 103 -14.52 -6.48 -10.62
C GLU A 103 -13.19 -6.12 -11.30
N SER A 104 -12.07 -6.27 -10.58
CA SER A 104 -10.75 -6.03 -11.16
C SER A 104 -10.36 -7.03 -12.24
N THR A 105 -10.91 -8.25 -12.22
CA THR A 105 -10.62 -9.28 -13.22
C THR A 105 -11.46 -9.09 -14.50
N SER A 106 -12.64 -8.46 -14.39
CA SER A 106 -13.53 -8.19 -15.53
C SER A 106 -13.13 -6.95 -16.35
N SER A 107 -12.29 -6.07 -15.80
CA SER A 107 -11.67 -4.98 -16.55
C SER A 107 -10.51 -5.55 -17.37
N ALA A 108 -10.58 -5.50 -18.69
CA ALA A 108 -9.56 -5.98 -19.63
C ALA A 108 -8.17 -5.32 -19.50
N ASN A 109 -7.99 -4.43 -18.52
CA ASN A 109 -6.70 -3.99 -18.06
C ASN A 109 -6.32 -4.83 -16.84
N ALA A 110 -5.67 -5.98 -17.09
CA ALA A 110 -4.76 -6.58 -16.12
C ALA A 110 -3.57 -5.63 -15.93
N LEU A 111 -3.87 -4.45 -15.38
CA LEU A 111 -2.91 -3.48 -14.91
C LEU A 111 -2.16 -4.20 -13.80
N GLU A 112 -0.84 -4.31 -13.97
CA GLU A 112 0.10 -4.82 -12.97
C GLU A 112 -0.47 -4.61 -11.57
N GLU A 113 -0.65 -5.71 -10.83
CA GLU A 113 -1.03 -5.66 -9.43
C GLU A 113 -0.21 -4.56 -8.76
N SER A 114 -0.88 -3.42 -8.48
CA SER A 114 -0.21 -2.21 -8.05
C SER A 114 0.76 -2.59 -6.94
N THR A 115 2.06 -2.50 -7.22
CA THR A 115 3.11 -2.95 -6.27
C THR A 115 3.06 -2.13 -4.99
N SER A 116 2.31 -1.03 -5.03
CA SER A 116 1.89 -0.19 -3.91
C SER A 116 0.77 -0.85 -3.10
N TRP A 117 1.12 -1.32 -1.89
CA TRP A 117 0.16 -1.70 -0.85
C TRP A 117 -0.70 -0.51 -0.35
N GLN A 118 -0.53 0.70 -0.88
CA GLN A 118 -1.35 1.84 -0.50
C GLN A 118 -2.71 1.84 -1.21
N ASP A 119 -2.82 1.25 -2.41
CA ASP A 119 -4.03 1.35 -3.26
C ASP A 119 -4.57 -0.01 -3.75
N ASP A 120 -4.15 -1.11 -3.12
CA ASP A 120 -4.62 -2.45 -3.48
C ASP A 120 -6.06 -2.72 -3.02
N VAL A 121 -6.62 -3.87 -3.43
CA VAL A 121 -7.98 -4.31 -3.04
C VAL A 121 -8.18 -4.33 -1.52
N PHE A 122 -7.17 -4.74 -0.76
CA PHE A 122 -7.27 -4.80 0.70
C PHE A 122 -7.41 -3.40 1.32
N SER A 123 -6.67 -2.41 0.82
CA SER A 123 -6.72 -1.03 1.28
C SER A 123 -8.05 -0.35 0.95
N LYS A 124 -8.69 -0.69 -0.17
CA LYS A 124 -10.03 -0.21 -0.54
C LYS A 124 -11.09 -0.65 0.48
N VAL A 125 -11.02 -1.90 0.94
CA VAL A 125 -11.97 -2.46 1.91
C VAL A 125 -11.65 -2.04 3.36
N LYS A 126 -10.38 -2.10 3.76
CA LYS A 126 -9.98 -1.90 5.17
C LYS A 126 -9.36 -0.53 5.45
N GLY A 127 -9.34 0.36 4.47
CA GLY A 127 -8.69 1.67 4.53
C GLY A 127 -7.17 1.60 4.49
N SER A 128 -6.51 2.75 4.62
CA SER A 128 -5.05 2.85 4.61
C SER A 128 -4.38 2.22 5.85
N ASP A 129 -3.15 1.76 5.69
CA ASP A 129 -2.34 1.20 6.78
C ASP A 129 -1.74 2.27 7.69
N LYS A 130 -1.44 1.87 8.93
CA LYS A 130 -0.74 2.73 9.89
C LYS A 130 0.76 2.80 9.55
N LYS A 131 1.39 3.95 9.82
CA LYS A 131 2.84 4.12 9.68
C LYS A 131 3.60 3.03 10.45
N GLY A 132 4.58 2.38 9.80
CA GLY A 132 5.40 1.34 10.45
C GLY A 132 4.85 -0.08 10.38
N ARG A 133 3.64 -0.29 9.88
CA ARG A 133 3.04 -1.63 9.84
C ARG A 133 2.09 -1.78 8.67
N VAL A 134 2.35 -2.78 7.83
CA VAL A 134 1.46 -3.13 6.72
C VAL A 134 0.68 -4.39 7.10
N ARG A 135 -0.65 -4.29 7.15
CA ARG A 135 -1.52 -5.45 7.44
C ARG A 135 -1.29 -6.54 6.40
N CYS A 136 -1.38 -7.79 6.83
CA CYS A 136 -1.11 -8.98 6.01
C CYS A 136 0.29 -9.06 5.39
N LEU A 137 1.25 -8.23 5.80
CA LEU A 137 2.68 -8.33 5.42
C LEU A 137 3.64 -8.25 6.61
N GLY A 138 3.15 -7.83 7.78
CA GLY A 138 3.93 -7.81 9.02
C GLY A 138 4.63 -6.47 9.25
N LYS A 139 5.84 -6.51 9.82
CA LYS A 139 6.67 -5.32 9.99
C LYS A 139 7.44 -5.10 8.70
N VAL A 140 7.27 -3.94 8.09
CA VAL A 140 7.96 -3.55 6.86
C VAL A 140 8.99 -2.48 7.22
N PRO A 141 10.21 -2.51 6.65
CA PRO A 141 11.16 -1.44 6.81
C PRO A 141 10.50 -0.11 6.42
N THR A 142 10.39 0.81 7.37
CA THR A 142 10.04 2.19 7.03
C THR A 142 11.31 2.93 6.72
N SER A 143 11.48 3.38 5.49
CA SER A 143 12.39 4.49 5.24
C SER A 143 11.88 5.66 6.07
N LYS A 144 12.69 6.14 7.03
CA LYS A 144 12.50 7.49 7.50
C LYS A 144 12.79 8.33 6.27
N LYS A 145 11.75 8.88 5.63
CA LYS A 145 11.98 10.03 4.75
C LYS A 145 12.70 11.03 5.67
N SER A 146 14.00 11.22 5.46
CA SER A 146 14.63 12.44 5.95
C SER A 146 13.75 13.52 5.35
N VAL A 147 13.07 14.27 6.21
CA VAL A 147 12.56 15.56 5.77
C VAL A 147 13.83 16.28 5.35
N PRO A 148 14.08 16.54 4.05
CA PRO A 148 15.15 17.45 3.72
C PRO A 148 14.80 18.72 4.47
N SER A 149 15.64 19.10 5.43
CA SER A 149 15.55 20.38 6.09
C SER A 149 15.34 21.42 5.01
N THR A 150 14.26 22.21 5.11
CA THR A 150 13.88 23.26 4.16
C THR A 150 15.06 24.16 3.77
N SER A 151 16.07 24.26 4.64
CA SER A 151 17.35 24.93 4.43
C SER A 151 18.19 24.43 3.23
N ALA A 152 17.98 23.22 2.71
CA ALA A 152 18.70 22.69 1.56
C ALA A 152 18.04 23.04 0.21
N ASN A 153 16.73 23.34 0.21
CA ASN A 153 15.98 23.67 -1.00
C ASN A 153 16.18 25.13 -1.43
N GLY A 154 16.44 26.05 -0.48
CA GLY A 154 16.72 27.45 -0.82
C GLY A 154 17.90 27.59 -1.78
N ASN A 155 18.92 26.74 -1.63
CA ASN A 155 20.10 26.72 -2.50
C ASN A 155 19.83 26.12 -3.89
N VAL A 156 18.72 25.39 -4.07
CA VAL A 156 18.30 24.87 -5.39
C VAL A 156 17.40 25.87 -6.10
N GLU A 157 16.48 26.51 -5.38
CA GLU A 157 15.62 27.58 -5.90
C GLU A 157 16.43 28.81 -6.31
N GLU A 158 17.43 29.19 -5.52
CA GLU A 158 18.35 30.28 -5.85
C GLU A 158 19.15 29.97 -7.13
N ARG A 159 19.70 28.76 -7.25
CA ARG A 159 20.42 28.33 -8.46
C ARG A 159 19.53 28.19 -9.69
N LEU A 160 18.26 27.81 -9.52
CA LEU A 160 17.28 27.80 -10.62
C LEU A 160 16.99 29.22 -11.09
N SER A 161 16.77 30.15 -10.16
CA SER A 161 16.55 31.56 -10.50
C SER A 161 17.76 32.18 -11.23
N GLU A 162 18.97 31.79 -10.85
CA GLU A 162 20.21 32.26 -11.49
C GLU A 162 20.33 31.72 -12.93
N VAL A 163 20.01 30.44 -13.15
CA VAL A 163 19.98 29.84 -14.49
C VAL A 163 18.90 30.45 -15.37
N GLU A 164 17.71 30.73 -14.82
CA GLU A 164 16.62 31.41 -15.53
C GLU A 164 17.01 32.83 -15.96
N ASN A 165 17.68 33.58 -15.07
CA ASN A 165 18.18 34.92 -15.36
C ASN A 165 19.27 34.90 -16.45
N MET A 166 20.21 33.95 -16.41
CA MET A 166 21.22 33.78 -17.45
C MET A 166 20.60 33.41 -18.81
N LEU A 167 19.60 32.53 -18.82
CA LEU A 167 18.90 32.14 -20.04
C LEU A 167 18.12 33.32 -20.64
N SER A 168 17.45 34.11 -19.80
CA SER A 168 16.77 35.34 -20.22
C SER A 168 17.74 36.35 -20.83
N GLY A 169 18.90 36.56 -20.20
CA GLY A 169 19.94 37.46 -20.71
C GLY A 169 20.52 37.02 -22.06
N LEU A 170 20.85 35.72 -22.21
CA LEU A 170 21.29 35.16 -23.48
C LEU A 170 20.23 35.32 -24.57
N MET A 171 18.96 35.08 -24.23
CA MET A 171 17.85 35.24 -25.17
C MET A 171 17.69 36.69 -25.63
N GLN A 172 17.84 37.66 -24.73
CA GLN A 172 17.84 39.08 -25.09
C GLN A 172 19.03 39.46 -26.00
N LEU A 173 20.21 38.90 -25.75
CA LEU A 173 21.40 39.18 -26.55
C LEU A 173 21.32 38.56 -27.95
N VAL A 174 20.80 37.33 -28.05
CA VAL A 174 20.45 36.69 -29.33
C VAL A 174 19.40 37.52 -30.06
N LYS A 175 18.39 38.01 -29.32
CA LYS A 175 17.35 38.88 -29.84
C LYS A 175 17.90 40.21 -30.40
N ALA A 176 18.89 40.79 -29.74
CA ALA A 176 19.51 42.05 -30.18
C ALA A 176 20.50 41.89 -31.35
N ARG A 177 21.10 40.71 -31.52
CA ARG A 177 22.17 40.47 -32.50
C ARG A 177 21.71 39.77 -33.77
N PHE A 178 20.59 39.05 -33.72
CA PHE A 178 20.15 38.16 -34.80
C PHE A 178 18.69 38.35 -35.22
N LEU A 179 17.98 39.40 -34.78
CA LEU A 179 16.63 39.66 -35.27
C LEU A 179 16.60 40.62 -36.44
N ASP A 180 16.65 40.05 -37.64
CA ASP A 180 15.95 40.62 -38.79
C ASP A 180 14.46 40.27 -38.71
N GLU A 181 13.59 41.09 -39.32
CA GLU A 181 12.12 40.92 -39.34
C GLU A 181 11.68 39.48 -39.71
N ASN A 182 12.47 38.78 -40.54
CA ASN A 182 12.21 37.40 -40.95
C ASN A 182 12.26 36.38 -39.80
N ILE A 183 13.13 36.56 -38.80
CA ILE A 183 13.27 35.60 -37.69
C ILE A 183 12.18 35.81 -36.64
N THR A 184 11.68 37.04 -36.47
CA THR A 184 10.54 37.31 -35.59
C THR A 184 9.27 36.59 -36.04
N ASN A 185 9.05 36.50 -37.36
CA ASN A 185 7.92 35.76 -37.93
C ASN A 185 8.04 34.24 -37.70
N ILE A 186 9.25 33.68 -37.77
CA ILE A 186 9.51 32.25 -37.50
C ILE A 186 9.28 31.92 -36.02
N LEU A 187 9.73 32.77 -35.09
CA LEU A 187 9.51 32.58 -33.66
C LEU A 187 8.03 32.71 -33.27
N GLN A 188 7.29 33.62 -33.91
CA GLN A 188 5.85 33.74 -33.74
C GLN A 188 5.10 32.51 -34.26
N ALA A 189 5.50 31.96 -35.41
CA ALA A 189 4.94 30.72 -35.96
C ALA A 189 5.25 29.49 -35.09
N ALA A 190 6.47 29.38 -34.55
CA ALA A 190 6.85 28.30 -33.64
C ALA A 190 6.05 28.31 -32.33
N ASN A 191 5.80 29.49 -31.77
CA ASN A 191 4.96 29.65 -30.58
C ASN A 191 3.48 29.33 -30.84
N GLN A 192 2.96 29.63 -32.04
CA GLN A 192 1.61 29.23 -32.46
C GLN A 192 1.49 27.70 -32.64
N LEU A 193 2.53 27.03 -33.14
CA LEU A 193 2.59 25.56 -33.22
C LEU A 193 2.66 24.88 -31.84
N GLY A 194 3.39 25.48 -30.89
CA GLY A 194 3.44 25.01 -29.49
C GLY A 194 2.09 25.14 -28.78
N ALA A 195 1.35 26.23 -29.02
CA ALA A 195 0.01 26.42 -28.48
C ALA A 195 -1.05 25.50 -29.15
N ALA A 196 -0.90 25.20 -30.43
CA ALA A 196 -1.80 24.27 -31.14
C ALA A 196 -1.64 22.80 -30.68
N ASN A 197 -0.43 22.38 -30.28
CA ASN A 197 -0.20 21.03 -29.75
C ASN A 197 -0.77 20.80 -28.34
N GLN A 198 -1.12 21.86 -27.59
CA GLN A 198 -1.88 21.75 -26.34
C GLN A 198 -3.40 21.56 -26.59
N LEU A 199 -3.90 21.98 -27.75
CA LEU A 199 -5.30 21.81 -28.19
C LEU A 199 -5.51 20.57 -29.09
N GLY A 200 -4.45 20.00 -29.66
CA GLY A 200 -4.49 18.79 -30.49
C GLY A 200 -4.42 17.47 -29.70
N THR A 201 -3.86 17.48 -28.50
CA THR A 201 -3.79 16.29 -27.62
C THR A 201 -5.14 15.96 -26.98
N THR A 202 -6.00 16.96 -26.76
CA THR A 202 -7.37 16.74 -26.25
C THR A 202 -8.29 16.19 -27.34
N ASN A 203 -8.16 16.65 -28.59
CA ASN A 203 -9.04 16.23 -29.69
C ASN A 203 -8.67 14.87 -30.33
N ARG A 204 -7.45 14.35 -30.12
CA ARG A 204 -7.05 13.03 -30.64
C ARG A 204 -7.63 11.87 -29.83
N LEU A 205 -7.79 12.06 -28.52
CA LEU A 205 -8.42 11.04 -27.66
C LEU A 205 -9.93 10.92 -27.92
N ASP A 206 -10.62 12.03 -28.23
CA ASP A 206 -12.08 12.00 -28.49
C ASP A 206 -12.45 11.40 -29.86
N ARG A 207 -11.54 11.39 -30.84
CA ARG A 207 -11.77 10.73 -32.15
C ARG A 207 -11.49 9.23 -32.11
N GLU A 208 -10.52 8.78 -31.32
CA GLU A 208 -10.23 7.34 -31.19
C GLU A 208 -11.30 6.60 -30.36
N VAL A 209 -11.93 7.28 -29.38
CA VAL A 209 -13.09 6.72 -28.64
C VAL A 209 -14.32 6.56 -29.55
N ASN A 210 -14.58 7.50 -30.47
CA ASN A 210 -15.74 7.42 -31.36
C ASN A 210 -15.56 6.45 -32.54
N PHE A 211 -14.33 6.23 -33.02
CA PHE A 211 -14.08 5.25 -34.08
C PHE A 211 -14.23 3.80 -33.61
N PHE A 212 -13.95 3.53 -32.33
CA PHE A 212 -14.10 2.18 -31.76
C PHE A 212 -15.56 1.83 -31.42
N CYS A 213 -16.44 2.83 -31.28
CA CYS A 213 -17.85 2.61 -30.97
C CYS A 213 -18.70 2.30 -32.23
N SER A 214 -18.27 2.71 -33.42
CA SER A 214 -19.03 2.51 -34.68
C SER A 214 -18.80 1.15 -35.35
N THR A 215 -17.80 0.36 -34.95
CA THR A 215 -17.46 -0.94 -35.57
C THR A 215 -18.05 -2.15 -34.85
N ILE A 216 -18.77 -1.97 -33.73
CA ILE A 216 -19.40 -3.06 -32.96
C ILE A 216 -20.91 -3.20 -33.26
N THR A 217 -21.49 -2.35 -34.11
CA THR A 217 -22.90 -2.47 -34.51
C THR A 217 -23.05 -2.65 -36.01
N THR A 218 -22.69 -3.82 -36.53
CA THR A 218 -23.31 -4.44 -37.71
C THR A 218 -23.14 -5.95 -37.64
#